data_AF-A0A521RGR5-F1
#
_entry.id   AF-A0A521RGR5-F1
#
_cell.length_a   1.000
_cell.length_b   1.000
_cell.length_c   1.000
_cell.angle_alpha   90.00
_cell.angle_beta   90.00
_cell.angle_gamma   90.00
#
_symmetry.space_group_name_H-M   'P 1'
#
loop_
_entity.id
_entity.type
_entity.pdbx_description
1 polymer ?
#
loop_
_entity_poly.entity_id
_entity_poly.type
_entity_poly.pdbx_seq_one_letter_code
_entity_poly.pdbx_strand_id
1 'polypeptide(L)'
;MAFASDPQAVRLGPAQAKLTPAGEALVARFEETYGQDYPDPGAFCVPQGMPSVMLSMVTYPVEIIQHPKRITMLAEMEMQVRRIFLDGRGHPGDYPTTRIGHSIGHWEGETLVIDTALLTGWETRNWPHTENARIEERLHLTTRDQIKAQPAPFITIEPLDDQVLVVDLTLTDPEIYVEPAKITMYYQKVSDDNTLEYDCPVELWLDALEEEEKKK
;
A
#
# COMPACT_ATOMS: atom_id res chain seq x y z
N MET A 1 9.70 -26.55 -23.19
CA MET A 1 10.55 -25.59 -22.46
C MET A 1 9.75 -25.14 -21.26
N ALA A 2 10.25 -25.41 -20.05
CA ALA A 2 9.63 -24.94 -18.82
C ALA A 2 10.18 -23.54 -18.52
N PHE A 3 9.29 -22.57 -18.36
CA PHE A 3 9.62 -21.26 -17.84
C PHE A 3 9.40 -21.31 -16.33
N ALA A 4 10.47 -21.19 -15.55
CA ALA A 4 10.34 -20.85 -14.14
C ALA A 4 10.29 -19.31 -14.06
N SER A 5 9.27 -18.77 -13.40
CA SER A 5 9.33 -17.38 -12.94
C SER A 5 10.53 -17.24 -12.01
N ASP A 6 11.33 -16.21 -12.20
CA ASP A 6 12.39 -15.84 -11.26
C ASP A 6 11.76 -15.67 -9.86
N PRO A 7 12.21 -16.41 -8.82
CA PRO A 7 11.71 -16.24 -7.45
C PRO A 7 11.84 -14.81 -6.93
N GLN A 8 12.76 -14.00 -7.50
CA GLN A 8 12.90 -12.58 -7.16
C GLN A 8 11.84 -11.68 -7.81
N ALA A 9 11.15 -12.14 -8.86
CA ALA A 9 10.17 -11.35 -9.60
C ALA A 9 8.86 -11.08 -8.83
N VAL A 10 8.63 -11.77 -7.70
CA VAL A 10 7.47 -11.54 -6.80
C VAL A 10 7.91 -10.84 -5.51
N ARG A 11 8.98 -10.06 -5.53
CA ARG A 11 9.19 -9.04 -4.49
C ARG A 11 8.36 -7.81 -4.84
N LEU A 12 7.16 -7.74 -4.26
CA LEU A 12 6.36 -6.51 -4.21
C LEU A 12 6.97 -5.44 -3.28
N GLY A 13 8.07 -5.76 -2.57
CA GLY A 13 8.90 -4.78 -1.87
C GLY A 13 9.60 -3.81 -2.82
N PRO A 14 10.27 -2.76 -2.30
CA PRO A 14 11.06 -1.87 -3.14
C PRO A 14 12.21 -2.67 -3.73
N ALA A 15 12.06 -3.16 -4.96
CA ALA A 15 12.99 -4.07 -5.62
C ALA A 15 14.45 -3.56 -5.73
N GLN A 16 14.70 -2.32 -5.30
CA GLN A 16 15.98 -1.61 -5.39
C GLN A 16 16.43 -0.96 -4.07
N ALA A 17 15.64 -1.01 -2.97
CA ALA A 17 16.07 -0.36 -1.74
C ALA A 17 17.17 -1.16 -1.03
N LYS A 18 18.24 -0.47 -0.61
CA LYS A 18 19.31 -1.06 0.19
C LYS A 18 18.88 -1.12 1.65
N LEU A 19 18.84 -2.33 2.21
CA LEU A 19 18.56 -2.56 3.62
C LEU A 19 19.81 -2.37 4.47
N THR A 20 19.64 -1.94 5.71
CA THR A 20 20.69 -1.99 6.73
C THR A 20 20.92 -3.45 7.16
N PRO A 21 21.98 -3.76 7.93
CA PRO A 21 22.14 -5.09 8.52
C PRO A 21 20.94 -5.52 9.39
N ALA A 22 20.26 -4.57 10.06
CA ALA A 22 19.07 -4.86 10.84
C ALA A 22 17.87 -5.19 9.94
N GLY A 23 17.68 -4.43 8.85
CA GLY A 23 16.66 -4.72 7.84
C GLY A 23 16.87 -6.06 7.14
N GLU A 24 18.12 -6.38 6.77
CA GLU A 24 18.48 -7.68 6.19
C GLU A 24 18.19 -8.82 7.16
N ALA A 25 18.57 -8.69 8.44
CA ALA A 25 18.31 -9.69 9.46
C ALA A 25 16.81 -9.89 9.74
N LEU A 26 16.00 -8.82 9.68
CA LEU A 26 14.54 -8.90 9.81
C LEU A 26 13.94 -9.70 8.65
N VAL A 27 14.28 -9.34 7.41
CA VAL A 27 13.75 -10.03 6.21
C VAL A 27 14.20 -11.50 6.20
N ALA A 28 15.49 -11.76 6.49
CA ALA A 28 16.02 -13.12 6.56
C ALA A 28 15.31 -13.96 7.64
N ARG A 29 15.08 -13.40 8.83
CA ARG A 29 14.33 -14.08 9.91
C ARG A 29 12.91 -14.41 9.47
N PHE A 30 12.23 -13.49 8.80
CA PHE A 30 10.88 -13.71 8.29
C PHE A 30 10.86 -14.84 7.24
N GLU A 31 11.75 -14.78 6.25
CA GLU A 31 11.87 -15.79 5.20
C GLU A 31 12.27 -17.18 5.75
N GLU A 32 13.15 -17.25 6.75
CA GLU A 32 13.53 -18.49 7.43
C GLU A 32 12.36 -19.11 8.20
N THR A 33 11.55 -18.26 8.85
CA THR A 33 10.44 -18.71 9.70
C THR A 33 9.22 -19.14 8.88
N TYR A 34 8.87 -18.39 7.84
CA TYR A 34 7.60 -18.55 7.12
C TYR A 34 7.76 -19.02 5.67
N GLY A 35 8.97 -18.99 5.11
CA GLY A 35 9.22 -19.39 3.73
C GLY A 35 8.66 -18.42 2.69
N GLN A 36 8.68 -18.85 1.42
CA GLN A 36 8.22 -18.06 0.27
C GLN A 36 6.69 -18.02 0.14
N ASP A 37 6.02 -19.05 0.66
CA ASP A 37 4.57 -19.29 0.55
C ASP A 37 3.81 -18.86 1.82
N TYR A 38 4.31 -17.83 2.52
CA TYR A 38 3.63 -17.33 3.71
C TYR A 38 2.24 -16.79 3.34
N PRO A 39 1.21 -17.01 4.18
CA PRO A 39 -0.14 -16.60 3.83
C PRO A 39 -0.28 -15.08 3.71
N ASP A 40 -0.99 -14.63 2.68
CA ASP A 40 -1.29 -13.21 2.52
C ASP A 40 -2.16 -12.71 3.70
N PRO A 41 -1.79 -11.59 4.36
CA PRO A 41 -2.56 -11.04 5.47
C PRO A 41 -4.03 -10.74 5.13
N GLY A 42 -4.32 -10.34 3.88
CA GLY A 42 -5.67 -10.03 3.41
C GLY A 42 -6.59 -11.24 3.45
N ALA A 43 -6.06 -12.47 3.27
CA ALA A 43 -6.83 -13.71 3.42
C ALA A 43 -7.36 -13.94 4.84
N PHE A 44 -6.82 -13.22 5.83
CA PHE A 44 -7.24 -13.25 7.24
C PHE A 44 -7.89 -11.94 7.70
N CYS A 45 -8.36 -11.12 6.76
CA CYS A 45 -8.92 -9.80 7.05
C CYS A 45 -7.94 -8.90 7.82
N VAL A 46 -6.64 -9.08 7.62
CA VAL A 46 -5.59 -8.26 8.25
C VAL A 46 -5.10 -7.25 7.22
N PRO A 47 -5.62 -6.02 7.24
CA PRO A 47 -5.25 -5.06 6.23
C PRO A 47 -3.79 -4.65 6.36
N GLN A 48 -3.08 -4.49 5.25
CA GLN A 48 -1.64 -4.21 5.27
C GLN A 48 -1.34 -2.74 5.61
N GLY A 49 -2.21 -1.80 5.22
CA GLY A 49 -1.99 -0.37 5.48
C GLY A 49 -0.86 0.22 4.65
N MET A 50 -0.26 1.31 5.10
CA MET A 50 0.77 2.02 4.34
C MET A 50 2.13 1.29 4.39
N PRO A 51 2.91 1.27 3.29
CA PRO A 51 2.59 1.83 1.97
C PRO A 51 1.72 0.91 1.08
N SER A 52 1.48 -0.34 1.49
CA SER A 52 0.78 -1.36 0.69
C SER A 52 -0.59 -0.93 0.17
N VAL A 53 -1.38 -0.20 0.95
CA VAL A 53 -2.71 0.31 0.55
C VAL A 53 -2.64 1.16 -0.71
N MET A 54 -1.53 1.90 -0.90
CA MET A 54 -1.29 2.66 -2.13
C MET A 54 -0.87 1.72 -3.25
N LEU A 55 -0.01 0.74 -2.98
CA LEU A 55 0.45 -0.22 -3.99
C LEU A 55 -0.70 -1.10 -4.53
N SER A 56 -1.69 -1.42 -3.70
CA SER A 56 -2.91 -2.13 -4.11
C SER A 56 -3.85 -1.28 -4.96
N MET A 57 -3.74 0.06 -4.93
CA MET A 57 -4.57 0.94 -5.76
C MET A 57 -4.30 0.77 -7.27
N VAL A 58 -3.21 0.07 -7.64
CA VAL A 58 -2.90 -0.26 -9.03
C VAL A 58 -3.78 -1.39 -9.54
N THR A 59 -4.26 -2.25 -8.64
CA THR A 59 -5.11 -3.41 -8.93
C THR A 59 -6.59 -3.21 -8.60
N TYR A 60 -6.87 -2.38 -7.59
CA TYR A 60 -8.22 -2.16 -7.06
C TYR A 60 -8.52 -0.65 -7.06
N PRO A 61 -9.73 -0.22 -7.46
CA PRO A 61 -10.11 1.18 -7.44
C PRO A 61 -10.02 1.83 -6.06
N VAL A 62 -9.79 3.14 -6.06
CA VAL A 62 -9.89 3.99 -4.86
C VAL A 62 -10.73 5.20 -5.16
N GLU A 63 -11.74 5.42 -4.33
CA GLU A 63 -12.53 6.63 -4.37
C GLU A 63 -11.81 7.75 -3.60
N ILE A 64 -11.60 8.90 -4.25
CA ILE A 64 -10.97 10.07 -3.64
C ILE A 64 -12.01 11.17 -3.41
N ILE A 65 -12.42 11.33 -2.16
CA ILE A 65 -13.41 12.31 -1.74
C ILE A 65 -12.68 13.54 -1.18
N GLN A 66 -12.81 14.67 -1.88
CA GLN A 66 -12.16 15.92 -1.50
C GLN A 66 -13.10 16.85 -0.72
N HIS A 67 -12.61 17.37 0.40
CA HIS A 67 -13.23 18.44 1.17
C HIS A 67 -12.17 19.52 1.45
N PRO A 68 -12.51 20.82 1.59
CA PRO A 68 -11.53 21.89 1.75
C PRO A 68 -10.49 21.72 2.86
N LYS A 69 -10.78 20.88 3.86
CA LYS A 69 -9.90 20.61 5.01
C LYS A 69 -9.44 19.14 5.13
N ARG A 70 -9.88 18.27 4.23
CA ARG A 70 -9.61 16.83 4.32
C ARG A 70 -9.79 16.15 2.97
N ILE A 71 -8.86 15.27 2.61
CA ILE A 71 -9.07 14.28 1.54
C ILE A 71 -9.30 12.92 2.22
N THR A 72 -10.28 12.17 1.72
CA THR A 72 -10.57 10.81 2.17
C THR A 72 -10.38 9.89 0.98
N MET A 73 -9.59 8.84 1.17
CA MET A 73 -9.42 7.77 0.18
C MET A 73 -10.11 6.51 0.72
N LEU A 74 -11.02 5.96 -0.08
CA LEU A 74 -11.70 4.70 0.20
C LEU A 74 -11.12 3.66 -0.74
N ALA A 75 -10.24 2.80 -0.22
CA ALA A 75 -9.66 1.72 -1.00
C ALA A 75 -10.63 0.55 -1.03
N GLU A 76 -10.91 0.04 -2.24
CA GLU A 76 -11.71 -1.17 -2.41
C GLU A 76 -11.04 -2.35 -1.71
N MET A 77 -9.77 -2.61 -1.99
CA MET A 77 -9.02 -3.67 -1.34
C MET A 77 -9.00 -3.49 0.18
N GLU A 78 -9.44 -4.53 0.89
CA GLU A 78 -9.50 -4.60 2.37
C GLU A 78 -10.34 -3.49 3.02
N MET A 79 -11.21 -2.80 2.26
CA MET A 79 -12.07 -1.69 2.68
C MET A 79 -11.35 -0.62 3.51
N GLN A 80 -10.08 -0.31 3.19
CA GLN A 80 -9.29 0.61 3.99
C GLN A 80 -9.72 2.07 3.79
N VAL A 81 -9.90 2.80 4.89
CA VAL A 81 -10.20 4.24 4.85
C VAL A 81 -8.99 5.05 5.30
N ARG A 82 -8.38 5.79 4.36
CA ARG A 82 -7.30 6.72 4.63
C ARG A 82 -7.82 8.15 4.69
N ARG A 83 -7.34 8.91 5.68
CA ARG A 83 -7.74 10.31 5.93
C ARG A 83 -6.50 11.18 5.91
N ILE A 84 -6.50 12.18 5.03
CA ILE A 84 -5.40 13.13 4.85
C ILE A 84 -5.92 14.51 5.30
N PHE A 85 -5.36 15.04 6.37
CA PHE A 85 -5.77 16.32 6.95
C PHE A 85 -5.06 17.49 6.27
N LEU A 86 -5.81 18.47 5.79
CA LEU A 86 -5.29 19.63 5.05
C LEU A 86 -5.43 20.95 5.84
N ASP A 87 -5.77 20.88 7.12
CA ASP A 87 -6.11 22.05 7.93
C ASP A 87 -4.92 22.66 8.69
N GLY A 88 -3.70 22.28 8.32
CA GLY A 88 -2.46 22.82 8.88
C GLY A 88 -2.10 22.28 10.28
N ARG A 89 -2.79 21.25 10.77
CA ARG A 89 -2.40 20.56 12.00
C ARG A 89 -1.08 19.80 11.81
N GLY A 90 -0.35 19.60 12.90
CA GLY A 90 0.76 18.64 12.97
C GLY A 90 0.31 17.24 13.37
N HIS A 91 1.23 16.27 13.40
CA HIS A 91 0.91 14.94 13.90
C HIS A 91 0.62 15.02 15.41
N PRO A 92 -0.48 14.41 15.89
CA PRO A 92 -0.77 14.32 17.32
C PRO A 92 0.32 13.54 18.05
N GLY A 93 0.72 13.99 19.24
CA GLY A 93 1.76 13.34 20.04
C GLY A 93 1.28 12.11 20.81
N ASP A 94 -0.03 11.96 21.01
CA ASP A 94 -0.69 10.94 21.84
C ASP A 94 -1.55 9.96 21.02
N TYR A 95 -1.36 9.94 19.69
CA TYR A 95 -2.15 9.09 18.81
C TYR A 95 -1.54 7.69 18.69
N PRO A 96 -2.36 6.63 18.78
CA PRO A 96 -1.86 5.26 18.69
C PRO A 96 -1.28 4.99 17.30
N THR A 97 -0.24 4.17 17.24
CA THR A 97 0.25 3.70 15.94
C THR A 97 -0.79 2.82 15.26
N THR A 98 -0.95 2.96 13.96
CA THR A 98 -1.85 2.13 13.15
C THR A 98 -1.20 1.78 11.82
N ARG A 99 -1.67 0.74 11.13
CA ARG A 99 -1.11 0.37 9.82
C ARG A 99 -1.32 1.44 8.75
N ILE A 100 -2.41 2.20 8.80
CA ILE A 100 -2.65 3.34 7.89
C ILE A 100 -1.89 4.61 8.31
N GLY A 101 -1.51 4.68 9.58
CA GLY A 101 -0.87 5.86 10.18
C GLY A 101 -1.80 7.06 10.31
N HIS A 102 -1.20 8.22 10.49
CA HIS A 102 -1.84 9.53 10.48
C HIS A 102 -1.22 10.34 9.33
N SER A 103 -2.04 10.85 8.40
CA SER A 103 -1.57 11.59 7.23
C SER A 103 -1.94 13.08 7.29
N ILE A 104 -0.99 13.94 7.02
CA ILE A 104 -1.15 15.40 6.90
C ILE A 104 -0.73 15.78 5.50
N GLY A 105 -1.48 16.68 4.86
CA GLY A 105 -1.13 17.14 3.53
C GLY A 105 -1.19 18.65 3.37
N HIS A 106 -0.46 19.12 2.38
CA HIS A 106 -0.48 20.50 1.90
C HIS A 106 -0.24 20.53 0.39
N TRP A 107 -0.64 21.63 -0.23
CA TRP A 107 -0.45 21.84 -1.66
C TRP A 107 0.84 22.64 -1.93
N GLU A 108 1.67 22.15 -2.83
CA GLU A 108 2.82 22.84 -3.42
C GLU A 108 2.53 23.06 -4.90
N GLY A 109 1.91 24.21 -5.23
CA GLY A 109 1.35 24.43 -6.55
C GLY A 109 0.23 23.44 -6.84
N GLU A 110 0.41 22.59 -7.85
CA GLU A 110 -0.55 21.54 -8.25
C GLU A 110 -0.21 20.15 -7.67
N THR A 111 0.85 20.05 -6.87
CA THR A 111 1.26 18.81 -6.21
C THR A 111 0.70 18.77 -4.79
N LEU A 112 -0.03 17.70 -4.47
CA LEU A 112 -0.38 17.39 -3.08
C LEU A 112 0.78 16.64 -2.44
N VAL A 113 1.37 17.22 -1.41
CA VAL A 113 2.40 16.58 -0.59
C VAL A 113 1.73 16.03 0.66
N ILE A 114 2.03 14.78 1.02
CA ILE A 114 1.46 14.09 2.18
C ILE A 114 2.59 13.54 3.04
N ASP A 115 2.63 13.91 4.32
CA ASP A 115 3.47 13.31 5.36
C ASP A 115 2.63 12.34 6.18
N THR A 116 3.08 11.08 6.26
CA THR A 116 2.43 10.02 7.03
C THR A 116 3.38 9.47 8.08
N ALA A 117 2.87 9.42 9.31
CA ALA A 117 3.58 9.00 10.51
C ALA A 117 2.70 8.09 11.38
N LEU A 118 3.21 7.70 12.55
CA LEU A 118 2.48 6.91 13.56
C LEU A 118 2.04 5.56 12.97
N LEU A 119 2.95 4.93 12.23
CA LEU A 119 2.76 3.62 11.63
C LEU A 119 3.02 2.53 12.66
N THR A 120 2.23 1.46 12.63
CA THR A 120 2.61 0.23 13.35
C THR A 120 3.74 -0.44 12.58
N GLY A 121 4.74 -0.98 13.29
CA GLY A 121 5.79 -1.76 12.65
C GLY A 121 5.24 -2.93 11.83
N TRP A 122 5.85 -3.19 10.69
CA TRP A 122 5.50 -4.24 9.74
C TRP A 122 6.74 -5.09 9.46
N GLU A 123 6.93 -6.15 10.24
CA GLU A 123 8.09 -7.03 10.13
C GLU A 123 7.86 -8.16 9.10
N THR A 124 7.71 -7.79 7.82
CA THR A 124 7.56 -8.79 6.73
C THR A 124 8.65 -8.60 5.66
N ARG A 125 8.72 -9.52 4.69
CA ARG A 125 9.66 -9.36 3.57
C ARG A 125 9.34 -8.17 2.65
N ASN A 126 8.08 -7.76 2.58
CA ASN A 126 7.60 -6.72 1.67
C ASN A 126 7.39 -5.42 2.45
N TRP A 127 8.12 -4.37 2.08
CA TRP A 127 8.10 -3.06 2.75
C TRP A 127 8.28 -3.15 4.28
N PRO A 128 9.34 -3.84 4.77
CA PRO A 128 9.60 -3.89 6.21
C PRO A 128 9.81 -2.49 6.77
N HIS A 129 9.20 -2.21 7.92
CA HIS A 129 9.39 -0.94 8.60
C HIS A 129 9.06 -1.04 10.09
N THR A 130 9.63 -0.14 10.87
CA THR A 130 9.38 0.04 12.30
C THR A 130 8.32 1.11 12.55
N GLU A 131 7.98 1.35 13.81
CA GLU A 131 7.10 2.47 14.19
C GLU A 131 7.72 3.86 13.98
N ASN A 132 9.05 3.92 13.79
CA ASN A 132 9.77 5.17 13.50
C ASN A 132 9.70 5.59 12.03
N ALA A 133 9.08 4.75 11.18
CA ALA A 133 8.96 5.00 9.77
C ALA A 133 8.16 6.28 9.47
N ARG A 134 8.57 6.93 8.39
CA ARG A 134 7.91 8.09 7.79
C ARG A 134 7.69 7.84 6.31
N ILE A 135 6.51 8.18 5.81
CA ILE A 135 6.18 8.10 4.39
C ILE A 135 5.83 9.49 3.91
N GLU A 136 6.61 9.98 2.95
CA GLU A 136 6.25 11.17 2.17
C GLU A 136 5.70 10.70 0.82
N GLU A 137 4.56 11.25 0.42
CA GLU A 137 4.01 11.07 -0.93
C GLU A 137 3.83 12.41 -1.63
N ARG A 138 4.10 12.43 -2.94
CA ARG A 138 3.87 13.58 -3.82
C ARG A 138 2.94 13.16 -4.94
N LEU A 139 1.71 13.67 -4.90
CA LEU A 139 0.63 13.31 -5.81
C LEU A 139 0.42 14.44 -6.81
N HIS A 140 0.44 14.14 -8.10
CA HIS A 140 0.17 15.10 -9.16
C HIS A 140 -0.49 14.45 -10.38
N LEU A 141 -1.23 15.24 -11.14
CA LEU A 141 -1.85 14.79 -12.39
C LEU A 141 -0.91 15.06 -13.57
N THR A 142 -0.91 14.14 -14.52
CA THR A 142 -0.17 14.23 -15.79
C THR A 142 -0.95 13.50 -16.88
N THR A 143 -0.37 13.38 -18.07
CA THR A 143 -0.93 12.64 -19.20
C THR A 143 -0.12 11.36 -19.47
N ARG A 144 -0.76 10.36 -20.07
CA ARG A 144 -0.14 9.05 -20.31
C ARG A 144 1.13 9.11 -21.17
N ASP A 145 1.24 10.06 -22.09
CA ASP A 145 2.43 10.26 -22.92
C ASP A 145 3.64 10.83 -22.15
N GLN A 146 3.41 11.38 -20.95
CA GLN A 146 4.45 11.98 -20.11
C GLN A 146 5.05 10.98 -19.10
N ILE A 147 4.44 9.82 -18.90
CA ILE A 147 4.90 8.82 -17.93
C ILE A 147 5.70 7.68 -18.57
N LYS A 148 6.52 7.01 -17.76
CA LYS A 148 7.22 5.78 -18.12
C LYS A 148 6.65 4.61 -17.33
N ALA A 149 5.43 4.18 -17.67
CA ALA A 149 4.83 2.97 -17.11
C ALA A 149 5.32 1.73 -17.88
N GLN A 150 5.92 0.76 -17.18
CA GLN A 150 6.11 -0.57 -17.76
C GLN A 150 4.77 -1.30 -17.69
N PRO A 151 4.38 -2.07 -18.74
CA PRO A 151 3.23 -2.95 -18.65
C PRO A 151 3.44 -3.95 -17.50
N ALA A 152 2.67 -3.81 -16.43
CA ALA A 152 2.56 -4.82 -15.39
C ALA A 152 1.29 -5.64 -15.66
N PRO A 153 1.21 -6.92 -15.23
CA PRO A 153 0.00 -7.74 -15.42
C PRO A 153 -1.27 -7.13 -14.80
N PHE A 154 -1.13 -6.12 -13.95
CA PHE A 154 -2.20 -5.39 -13.28
C PHE A 154 -2.51 -4.01 -13.88
N ILE A 155 -1.70 -3.52 -14.83
CA ILE A 155 -1.98 -2.28 -15.55
C ILE A 155 -2.67 -2.67 -16.85
N THR A 156 -3.91 -2.22 -17.04
CA THR A 156 -4.64 -2.48 -18.28
C THR A 156 -3.80 -2.04 -19.49
N ILE A 157 -3.64 -2.95 -20.44
CA ILE A 157 -2.83 -2.73 -21.65
C ILE A 157 -3.44 -1.56 -22.46
N GLU A 158 -4.75 -1.38 -22.37
CA GLU A 158 -5.50 -0.27 -22.97
C GLU A 158 -5.81 0.83 -21.92
N PRO A 159 -5.52 2.12 -22.22
CA PRO A 159 -5.89 3.23 -21.36
C PRO A 159 -7.40 3.37 -21.22
N LEU A 160 -7.88 3.49 -19.98
CA LEU A 160 -9.27 3.84 -19.69
C LEU A 160 -9.51 5.37 -19.80
N ASP A 161 -8.48 6.16 -19.49
CA ASP A 161 -8.44 7.63 -19.57
C ASP A 161 -7.01 8.08 -19.91
N ASP A 162 -6.85 9.30 -20.42
CA ASP A 162 -5.56 9.89 -20.78
C ASP A 162 -4.89 10.61 -19.58
N GLN A 163 -5.69 11.00 -18.59
CA GLN A 163 -5.24 11.56 -17.32
C GLN A 163 -4.71 10.45 -16.41
N VAL A 164 -3.53 10.70 -15.84
CA VAL A 164 -2.86 9.81 -14.90
C VAL A 164 -2.59 10.55 -13.61
N LEU A 165 -2.94 9.94 -12.48
CA LEU A 165 -2.45 10.36 -11.17
C LEU A 165 -1.12 9.65 -10.90
N VAL A 166 -0.06 10.42 -10.74
CA VAL A 166 1.28 9.95 -10.37
C VAL A 166 1.43 10.10 -8.87
N VAL A 167 1.97 9.08 -8.23
CA VAL A 167 2.25 9.08 -6.80
C VAL A 167 3.69 8.64 -6.58
N ASP A 168 4.53 9.60 -6.26
CA ASP A 168 5.90 9.36 -5.82
C ASP A 168 5.91 9.15 -4.31
N LEU A 169 6.20 7.93 -3.88
CA LEU A 169 6.25 7.55 -2.47
C LEU A 169 7.71 7.36 -2.04
N THR A 170 8.06 7.97 -0.91
CA THR A 170 9.35 7.82 -0.23
C THR A 170 9.12 7.32 1.19
N LEU A 171 9.56 6.09 1.47
CA LEU A 171 9.57 5.50 2.80
C LEU A 171 10.96 5.70 3.43
N THR A 172 10.99 6.34 4.60
CA THR A 172 12.20 6.56 5.39
C THR A 172 12.09 5.81 6.70
N ASP A 173 13.00 4.88 6.92
CA ASP A 173 13.23 4.23 8.21
C ASP A 173 14.73 3.90 8.32
N PRO A 174 15.52 4.70 9.06
CA PRO A 174 16.97 4.52 9.15
C PRO A 174 17.39 3.21 9.85
N GLU A 175 16.49 2.57 10.59
CA GLU A 175 16.76 1.26 11.19
C GLU A 175 16.72 0.17 10.12
N ILE A 176 15.85 0.29 9.12
CA ILE A 176 15.61 -0.74 8.11
C ILE A 176 16.32 -0.44 6.78
N TYR A 177 16.38 0.82 6.36
CA TYR A 177 16.90 1.24 5.06
C TYR A 177 18.16 2.11 5.18
N VAL A 178 19.18 1.81 4.35
CA VAL A 178 20.41 2.60 4.26
C VAL A 178 20.14 3.99 3.67
N GLU A 179 19.20 4.06 2.73
CA GLU A 179 18.69 5.26 2.10
C GLU A 179 17.17 5.13 1.93
N PRO A 180 16.40 6.24 1.90
CA PRO A 180 14.95 6.15 1.76
C PRO A 180 14.52 5.29 0.56
N ALA A 181 13.64 4.33 0.81
CA ALA A 181 13.07 3.47 -0.22
C ALA A 181 12.05 4.28 -1.04
N LYS A 182 12.11 4.18 -2.37
CA LYS A 182 11.28 4.96 -3.27
C LYS A 182 10.55 4.10 -4.26
N ILE A 183 9.32 4.50 -4.60
CA ILE A 183 8.54 3.92 -5.67
C ILE A 183 7.62 4.97 -6.28
N THR A 184 7.44 4.91 -7.60
CA THR A 184 6.45 5.71 -8.32
C THR A 184 5.33 4.79 -8.78
N MET A 185 4.10 5.17 -8.48
CA MET A 185 2.88 4.48 -8.90
C MET A 185 2.11 5.37 -9.88
N TYR A 186 1.39 4.73 -10.80
CA TYR A 186 0.56 5.40 -11.80
C TYR A 186 -0.87 4.87 -11.71
N TYR A 187 -1.84 5.77 -11.57
CA TYR A 187 -3.26 5.44 -11.52
C TYR A 187 -3.99 6.07 -12.70
N GLN A 188 -4.86 5.28 -13.31
CA GLN A 188 -5.78 5.77 -14.32
C GLN A 188 -7.11 6.12 -13.67
N LYS A 189 -7.75 7.16 -14.19
CA LYS A 189 -9.14 7.42 -13.83
C LYS A 189 -10.03 6.31 -14.37
N VAL A 190 -10.94 5.86 -13.52
CA VAL A 190 -12.00 4.90 -13.87
C VAL A 190 -13.37 5.55 -13.64
N SER A 191 -14.45 4.93 -14.10
CA SER A 191 -15.81 5.40 -13.83
C SER A 191 -16.12 5.43 -12.32
N ASP A 192 -16.94 6.38 -11.89
CA ASP A 192 -17.28 6.59 -10.48
C ASP A 192 -18.07 5.42 -9.84
N ASP A 193 -18.59 4.49 -10.65
CA ASP A 193 -19.32 3.28 -10.24
C ASP A 193 -18.47 2.01 -10.21
N ASN A 194 -17.14 2.12 -10.38
CA ASN A 194 -16.24 0.97 -10.41
C ASN A 194 -15.76 0.47 -9.05
N THR A 195 -16.05 1.17 -7.94
CA THR A 195 -15.72 0.69 -6.60
C THR A 195 -16.75 -0.33 -6.12
N LEU A 196 -16.29 -1.52 -5.76
CA LEU A 196 -17.11 -2.64 -5.29
C LEU A 196 -16.89 -2.94 -3.80
N GLU A 197 -17.75 -3.80 -3.24
CA GLU A 197 -17.54 -4.38 -1.92
C GLU A 197 -16.38 -5.39 -1.95
N TYR A 198 -15.53 -5.37 -0.92
CA TYR A 198 -14.43 -6.31 -0.75
C TYR A 198 -14.66 -7.17 0.48
N ASP A 199 -15.09 -8.41 0.28
CA ASP A 199 -15.39 -9.33 1.39
C ASP A 199 -14.32 -10.39 1.56
N CYS A 200 -14.04 -10.74 2.82
CA CYS A 200 -13.22 -11.91 3.15
C CYS A 200 -13.92 -13.21 2.68
N PRO A 201 -13.15 -14.28 2.37
CA PRO A 201 -13.70 -15.51 1.80
C PRO A 201 -14.77 -16.10 2.72
N VAL A 202 -16.00 -16.15 2.19
CA VAL A 202 -17.19 -16.73 2.84
C VAL A 202 -16.94 -18.19 3.23
N GLU A 203 -16.05 -18.86 2.50
CA GLU A 203 -15.61 -20.24 2.73
C GLU A 203 -15.09 -20.47 4.15
N LEU A 204 -14.33 -19.55 4.75
CA LEU A 204 -13.84 -19.73 6.13
C LEU A 204 -14.97 -19.75 7.15
N TRP A 205 -16.04 -18.99 6.91
CA TRP A 205 -17.24 -19.01 7.73
C TRP A 205 -18.05 -20.29 7.50
N LEU A 206 -18.17 -20.73 6.25
CA LEU A 206 -18.83 -22.00 5.91
C LEU A 206 -18.10 -23.21 6.53
N ASP A 207 -16.77 -23.24 6.47
CA ASP A 207 -15.95 -24.29 7.08
C ASP A 207 -16.16 -24.32 8.61
N ALA A 208 -16.20 -23.17 9.26
CA ALA A 208 -16.50 -23.07 10.70
C ALA A 208 -17.91 -23.58 11.04
N LEU A 209 -18.92 -23.33 10.18
CA LEU A 209 -20.26 -23.86 10.35
C LEU A 209 -20.28 -25.39 10.21
N GLU A 210 -19.57 -25.95 9.24
CA GLU A 210 -19.45 -27.41 9.11
C GLU A 210 -18.78 -28.05 10.33
N GLU A 211 -17.76 -27.41 10.92
CA GLU A 211 -17.13 -27.89 12.14
C GLU A 211 -18.09 -27.89 13.35
N GLU A 212 -18.96 -26.89 13.46
CA GLU A 212 -20.01 -26.86 14.48
C GLU A 212 -21.09 -27.92 14.27
N GLU A 213 -21.42 -28.26 13.01
CA GLU A 213 -22.31 -29.39 12.72
C GLU A 213 -21.69 -30.73 13.12
N LYS A 214 -20.39 -30.93 12.87
CA LYS A 214 -19.67 -32.16 13.25
C LYS A 214 -19.59 -32.39 14.76
N LYS A 215 -19.86 -31.37 15.59
CA LYS A 215 -19.87 -31.45 17.06
C LYS A 215 -21.23 -31.87 17.65
N LYS A 216 -22.29 -31.94 16.84
CA LYS A 216 -23.64 -32.38 17.25
C LYS A 216 -23.84 -33.88 17.03
#